data_AF-A0A357FPY2-F1
#
_entry.id   AF-A0A357FPY2-F1
#
_cell.length_a   1.000
_cell.length_b   1.000
_cell.length_c   1.000
_cell.angle_alpha   90.00
_cell.angle_beta   90.00
_cell.angle_gamma   90.00
#
_symmetry.space_group_name_H-M   'P 1'
#
loop_
_entity.id
_entity.type
_entity.pdbx_description
1 polymer ?
#
loop_
_entity_poly.entity_id
_entity_poly.type
_entity_poly.pdbx_seq_one_letter_code
_entity_poly.pdbx_strand_id
1 'polypeptide(L)'
;QPVFFYGDDAPSYNIEFINHLKHISESRKISEDSYSIGGEVETLETTMAQKLGKEASVFFPTGTLANHIAIRKLCLSNKRAIVPEQSHIYQDSGDSVQQLSGINLIPVAPNKPYFSLNELKGALNTSITGRVATPVGAVVIETPVRRCYGRVMPYEAMKD
;
A
#
# COMPACT_ATOMS: atom_id res chain seq x y z
N GLN A 1 -18.71 -9.36 -25.98
CA GLN A 1 -18.07 -8.32 -25.12
C GLN A 1 -16.65 -8.09 -25.62
N PRO A 2 -16.19 -6.84 -25.72
CA PRO A 2 -14.77 -6.56 -25.96
C PRO A 2 -13.93 -7.07 -24.78
N VAL A 3 -12.72 -7.55 -25.09
CA VAL A 3 -11.70 -7.97 -24.11
C VAL A 3 -10.58 -6.94 -24.17
N PHE A 4 -10.21 -6.37 -23.02
CA PHE A 4 -9.15 -5.39 -22.90
C PHE A 4 -7.95 -5.99 -22.16
N PHE A 5 -6.75 -5.75 -22.68
CA PHE A 5 -5.48 -6.26 -22.10
C PHE A 5 -4.61 -5.13 -21.51
N TYR A 6 -5.23 -4.05 -21.03
CA TYR A 6 -4.51 -2.96 -20.34
C TYR A 6 -5.17 -2.65 -18.99
N GLY A 7 -4.36 -2.57 -17.94
CA GLY A 7 -4.83 -2.36 -16.56
C GLY A 7 -5.48 -3.60 -15.94
N ASP A 8 -5.83 -3.48 -14.66
CA ASP A 8 -6.50 -4.55 -13.89
C ASP A 8 -8.03 -4.34 -13.84
N ASP A 9 -8.51 -3.19 -14.33
CA ASP A 9 -9.91 -2.77 -14.28
C ASP A 9 -10.60 -2.86 -15.65
N ALA A 10 -11.90 -3.19 -15.64
CA ALA A 10 -12.74 -3.00 -16.81
C ALA A 10 -12.87 -1.49 -17.11
N PRO A 11 -12.90 -1.06 -18.38
CA PRO A 11 -13.15 0.34 -18.70
C PRO A 11 -14.51 0.75 -18.15
N SER A 12 -14.51 1.74 -17.25
CA SER A 12 -15.74 2.37 -16.76
C SER A 12 -16.05 3.60 -17.60
N TYR A 13 -17.21 3.62 -18.26
CA TYR A 13 -17.66 4.80 -18.99
C TYR A 13 -18.39 5.77 -18.04
N ASN A 14 -18.17 7.07 -18.21
CA ASN A 14 -18.75 8.11 -17.33
C ASN A 14 -20.26 7.95 -17.13
N ILE A 15 -21.01 7.60 -18.19
CA ILE A 15 -22.46 7.43 -18.12
C ILE A 15 -22.87 6.21 -17.29
N GLU A 16 -22.13 5.11 -17.39
CA GLU A 16 -22.39 3.90 -16.62
C GLU A 16 -22.13 4.14 -15.13
N PHE A 17 -21.03 4.84 -14.81
CA PHE A 17 -20.70 5.22 -13.44
C PHE A 17 -21.78 6.13 -12.83
N ILE A 18 -22.22 7.17 -13.54
CA ILE A 18 -23.29 8.07 -13.07
C ILE A 18 -24.60 7.31 -12.86
N ASN A 19 -24.99 6.44 -13.80
CA ASN A 19 -26.19 5.64 -13.67
C ASN A 19 -26.11 4.69 -12.47
N HIS A 20 -24.94 4.11 -12.21
CA HIS A 20 -24.70 3.27 -11.06
C HIS A 20 -24.85 4.06 -9.75
N LEU A 21 -24.24 5.24 -9.64
CA LEU A 21 -24.38 6.11 -8.46
C LEU A 21 -25.85 6.52 -8.23
N LYS A 22 -26.56 6.87 -9.30
CA LYS A 22 -27.99 7.20 -9.25
C LYS A 22 -28.79 6.01 -8.71
N HIS A 23 -28.56 4.82 -9.23
CA HIS A 23 -29.24 3.62 -8.78
C HIS A 23 -28.99 3.31 -7.29
N ILE A 24 -27.75 3.48 -6.81
CA ILE A 24 -27.43 3.34 -5.38
C ILE A 24 -28.22 4.36 -4.55
N SER A 25 -28.23 5.63 -4.97
CA SER A 25 -28.94 6.72 -4.28
C SER A 25 -30.46 6.51 -4.22
N GLU A 26 -31.05 5.93 -5.27
CA GLU A 26 -32.49 5.63 -5.32
C GLU A 26 -32.85 4.35 -4.53
N SER A 27 -31.95 3.37 -4.45
CA SER A 27 -32.22 2.07 -3.81
C SER A 27 -32.03 2.08 -2.30
N ARG A 28 -31.20 2.97 -1.76
CA ARG A 28 -31.00 3.13 -0.31
C ARG A 28 -30.59 4.55 0.06
N LYS A 29 -30.92 4.95 1.29
CA LYS A 29 -30.38 6.18 1.86
C LYS A 29 -28.85 6.05 2.02
N ILE A 30 -28.11 7.03 1.51
CA ILE A 30 -26.67 7.16 1.71
C ILE A 30 -26.47 8.03 2.96
N SER A 31 -25.76 7.51 3.95
CA SER A 31 -25.45 8.28 5.16
C SER A 31 -24.16 9.09 4.95
N GLU A 32 -24.26 10.41 5.07
CA GLU A 32 -23.12 11.31 4.89
C GLU A 32 -22.11 11.21 6.04
N ASP A 33 -20.83 11.32 5.73
CA ASP A 33 -19.77 11.56 6.71
C ASP A 33 -19.51 13.07 6.87
N SER A 34 -18.86 13.44 7.98
CA SER A 34 -18.29 14.78 8.15
C SER A 34 -16.82 14.65 8.52
N TYR A 35 -15.93 15.10 7.62
CA TYR A 35 -14.48 14.96 7.79
C TYR A 35 -14.06 13.50 8.09
N SER A 36 -14.61 12.54 7.35
CA SER A 36 -14.39 11.09 7.55
C SER A 36 -14.97 10.52 8.86
N ILE A 37 -15.86 11.24 9.54
CA ILE A 37 -16.54 10.78 10.75
C ILE A 37 -18.00 10.42 10.41
N GLY A 38 -18.39 9.18 10.72
CA GLY A 38 -19.74 8.69 10.53
C GLY A 38 -20.07 8.22 9.12
N GLY A 39 -21.35 7.98 8.88
CA GLY A 39 -21.90 7.70 7.55
C GLY A 39 -21.42 6.40 6.91
N GLU A 40 -21.39 6.40 5.57
CA GLU A 40 -20.90 5.26 4.78
C GLU A 40 -19.40 5.00 5.00
N VAL A 41 -18.62 6.02 5.36
CA VAL A 41 -17.17 5.90 5.63
C VAL A 41 -16.94 5.01 6.85
N GLU A 42 -17.61 5.28 7.97
CA GLU A 42 -17.51 4.44 9.18
C GLU A 42 -17.97 3.00 8.90
N THR A 43 -19.02 2.84 8.09
CA THR A 43 -19.52 1.52 7.70
C THR A 43 -18.47 0.74 6.89
N LEU A 44 -17.81 1.39 5.94
CA LEU A 44 -16.72 0.81 5.15
C LEU A 44 -15.54 0.43 6.04
N GLU A 45 -15.09 1.35 6.88
CA GLU A 45 -13.94 1.16 7.76
C GLU A 45 -14.17 0.02 8.78
N THR A 46 -15.36 -0.04 9.37
CA THR A 46 -15.75 -1.11 10.30
C THR A 46 -15.77 -2.46 9.59
N THR A 47 -16.38 -2.51 8.39
CA THR A 47 -16.48 -3.74 7.60
C THR A 47 -15.10 -4.25 7.21
N MET A 48 -14.20 -3.35 6.79
CA MET A 48 -12.84 -3.72 6.38
C MET A 48 -11.99 -4.15 7.57
N ALA A 49 -12.09 -3.48 8.72
CA ALA A 49 -11.41 -3.90 9.95
C ALA A 49 -11.79 -5.33 10.35
N GLN A 50 -13.09 -5.64 10.33
CA GLN A 50 -13.61 -6.99 10.63
C GLN A 50 -13.11 -8.03 9.61
N LYS A 51 -13.20 -7.75 8.31
CA LYS A 51 -12.77 -8.68 7.25
C LYS A 51 -11.27 -8.97 7.29
N LEU A 52 -10.46 -7.97 7.66
CA LEU A 52 -8.99 -8.09 7.73
C LEU A 52 -8.49 -8.57 9.10
N GLY A 53 -9.39 -8.77 10.08
CA GLY A 53 -9.02 -9.15 11.45
C GLY A 53 -8.13 -8.10 12.13
N LYS A 54 -8.39 -6.81 11.89
CA LYS A 54 -7.65 -5.69 12.48
C LYS A 54 -8.57 -4.90 13.41
N GLU A 55 -7.97 -4.23 14.40
CA GLU A 55 -8.69 -3.44 15.39
C GLU A 55 -9.42 -2.24 14.77
N ALA A 56 -8.84 -1.67 13.70
CA ALA A 56 -9.39 -0.54 12.96
C ALA A 56 -8.92 -0.56 11.51
N SER A 57 -9.63 0.17 10.65
CA SER A 57 -9.16 0.55 9.32
C SER A 57 -9.52 2.02 9.07
N VAL A 58 -8.81 2.65 8.13
CA VAL A 58 -9.03 4.05 7.77
C VAL A 58 -9.11 4.15 6.25
N PHE A 59 -10.14 4.81 5.74
CA PHE A 59 -10.32 5.04 4.33
C PHE A 59 -9.40 6.16 3.84
N PHE A 60 -8.74 5.93 2.71
CA PHE A 60 -7.94 6.94 2.02
C PHE A 60 -8.38 7.04 0.56
N PRO A 61 -8.40 8.26 -0.03
CA PRO A 61 -8.74 8.45 -1.44
C PRO A 61 -7.84 7.71 -2.42
N THR A 62 -6.58 7.42 -2.06
CA THR A 62 -5.62 6.71 -2.92
C THR A 62 -4.74 5.74 -2.13
N GLY A 63 -4.30 4.66 -2.81
CA GLY A 63 -3.33 3.72 -2.26
C GLY A 63 -1.95 4.34 -1.99
N THR A 64 -1.52 5.31 -2.83
CA THR A 64 -0.28 6.06 -2.60
C THR A 64 -0.30 6.78 -1.26
N LEU A 65 -1.40 7.49 -0.94
CA LEU A 65 -1.54 8.18 0.34
C LEU A 65 -1.61 7.20 1.51
N ALA A 66 -2.37 6.10 1.37
CA ALA A 66 -2.48 5.06 2.40
C ALA A 66 -1.10 4.47 2.76
N ASN A 67 -0.33 4.06 1.74
CA ASN A 67 1.01 3.50 1.91
C ASN A 67 1.98 4.52 2.53
N HIS A 68 1.92 5.78 2.08
CA HIS A 68 2.72 6.87 2.64
C HIS A 68 2.49 6.99 4.14
N ILE A 69 1.22 7.15 4.56
CA ILE A 69 0.87 7.35 5.96
C ILE A 69 1.24 6.12 6.80
N ALA A 70 1.05 4.91 6.28
CA ALA A 70 1.46 3.68 6.95
C ALA A 70 2.98 3.66 7.22
N ILE A 71 3.81 3.91 6.21
CA ILE A 71 5.27 3.97 6.37
C ILE A 71 5.66 5.09 7.33
N ARG A 72 5.07 6.28 7.19
CA ARG A 72 5.34 7.43 8.09
C ARG A 72 5.05 7.09 9.54
N LYS A 73 3.93 6.42 9.80
CA LYS A 73 3.49 6.03 11.14
C LYS A 73 4.39 4.95 11.75
N LEU A 74 4.85 3.98 10.95
CA LEU A 74 5.75 2.92 11.42
C LEU A 74 7.17 3.42 11.67
N CYS A 75 7.67 4.31 10.80
CA CYS A 75 9.04 4.79 10.88
C CYS A 75 9.31 5.67 12.11
N LEU A 76 8.37 6.52 12.54
CA LEU A 76 8.53 7.45 13.67
C LEU A 76 9.88 8.22 13.61
N SER A 77 10.79 7.94 14.54
CA SER A 77 12.16 8.50 14.60
C SER A 77 13.16 7.82 13.66
N ASN A 78 12.90 6.57 13.27
CA ASN A 78 13.76 5.77 12.39
C ASN A 78 13.44 6.10 10.93
N LYS A 79 14.13 7.09 10.37
CA LYS A 79 13.86 7.65 9.03
C LYS A 79 14.32 6.77 7.85
N ARG A 80 14.23 5.45 7.96
CA ARG A 80 14.52 4.49 6.87
C ARG A 80 13.46 3.42 6.77
N ALA A 81 13.08 3.06 5.54
CA ALA A 81 12.18 1.95 5.27
C ALA A 81 12.78 1.03 4.19
N ILE A 82 12.76 -0.27 4.42
CA ILE A 82 13.17 -1.27 3.42
C ILE A 82 11.97 -1.57 2.53
N VAL A 83 12.18 -1.54 1.21
CA VAL A 83 11.12 -1.78 0.21
C VAL A 83 11.63 -2.69 -0.90
N PRO A 84 10.79 -3.53 -1.54
CA PRO A 84 11.16 -4.22 -2.76
C PRO A 84 11.44 -3.20 -3.88
N GLU A 85 12.50 -3.41 -4.65
CA GLU A 85 12.89 -2.51 -5.74
C GLU A 85 11.82 -2.39 -6.84
N GLN A 86 11.01 -3.43 -7.05
CA GLN A 86 9.92 -3.42 -8.05
C GLN A 86 8.56 -2.99 -7.48
N SER A 87 8.51 -2.51 -6.24
CA SER A 87 7.26 -2.08 -5.58
C SER A 87 6.70 -0.78 -6.15
N HIS A 88 5.39 -0.61 -6.06
CA HIS A 88 4.69 0.64 -6.37
C HIS A 88 5.24 1.80 -5.52
N ILE A 89 5.57 1.55 -4.25
CA ILE A 89 6.12 2.59 -3.37
C ILE A 89 7.44 3.13 -3.91
N TYR A 90 8.32 2.27 -4.42
CA TYR A 90 9.62 2.70 -4.94
C TYR A 90 9.54 3.26 -6.37
N GLN A 91 8.71 2.67 -7.23
CA GLN A 91 8.72 2.96 -8.66
C GLN A 91 7.66 3.96 -9.13
N ASP A 92 6.50 3.98 -8.48
CA ASP A 92 5.27 4.59 -9.02
C ASP A 92 4.65 5.63 -8.07
N SER A 93 5.42 6.13 -7.08
CA SER A 93 4.95 7.08 -6.05
C SER A 93 5.56 8.49 -6.12
N GLY A 94 6.41 8.75 -7.13
CA GLY A 94 7.09 10.04 -7.32
C GLY A 94 7.96 10.46 -6.12
N ASP A 95 8.62 9.49 -5.49
CA ASP A 95 9.46 9.68 -4.29
C ASP A 95 8.74 10.36 -3.11
N SER A 96 7.40 10.30 -3.07
CA SER A 96 6.58 11.03 -2.09
C SER A 96 6.99 10.79 -0.63
N VAL A 97 7.28 9.53 -0.26
CA VAL A 97 7.72 9.16 1.09
C VAL A 97 9.02 9.87 1.49
N GLN A 98 9.97 9.97 0.57
CA GLN A 98 11.23 10.69 0.77
C GLN A 98 10.98 12.19 0.84
N GLN A 99 10.26 12.75 -0.12
CA GLN A 99 10.06 14.20 -0.26
C GLN A 99 9.23 14.80 0.88
N LEU A 100 8.10 14.19 1.23
CA LEU A 100 7.16 14.79 2.18
C LEU A 100 7.35 14.32 3.62
N SER A 101 8.17 13.29 3.85
CA SER A 101 8.38 12.72 5.21
C SER A 101 9.83 12.50 5.58
N GLY A 102 10.78 12.76 4.68
CA GLY A 102 12.21 12.61 4.94
C GLY A 102 12.60 11.17 5.30
N ILE A 103 11.82 10.18 4.86
CA ILE A 103 12.09 8.76 5.12
C ILE A 103 12.81 8.21 3.91
N ASN A 104 14.06 7.79 4.11
CA ASN A 104 14.88 7.24 3.04
C ASN A 104 14.48 5.79 2.73
N LEU A 105 14.10 5.51 1.48
CA LEU A 105 13.79 4.15 1.04
C LEU A 105 15.08 3.39 0.75
N ILE A 106 15.12 2.12 1.16
CA ILE A 106 16.22 1.20 0.93
C ILE A 106 15.69 0.08 0.03
N PRO A 107 15.91 0.15 -1.30
CA PRO A 107 15.45 -0.88 -2.21
C PRO A 107 16.25 -2.17 -2.02
N VAL A 108 15.55 -3.30 -1.98
CA VAL A 108 16.13 -4.65 -1.94
C VAL A 108 15.55 -5.52 -3.05
N ALA A 109 16.17 -6.68 -3.30
CA ALA A 109 15.72 -7.62 -4.33
C ALA A 109 15.63 -7.01 -5.75
N PRO A 110 16.76 -6.53 -6.31
CA PRO A 110 16.76 -5.91 -7.63
C PRO A 110 16.25 -6.89 -8.69
N ASN A 111 15.34 -6.41 -9.54
CA ASN A 111 14.68 -7.15 -10.62
C ASN A 111 13.92 -8.42 -10.18
N LYS A 112 13.58 -8.54 -8.90
CA LYS A 112 12.84 -9.67 -8.32
C LYS A 112 11.49 -9.21 -7.74
N PRO A 113 10.49 -10.10 -7.65
CA PRO A 113 9.20 -9.77 -7.04
C PRO A 113 9.26 -9.63 -5.52
N TYR A 114 10.22 -10.26 -4.85
CA TYR A 114 10.37 -10.21 -3.40
C TYR A 114 11.82 -10.48 -3.00
N PHE A 115 12.17 -10.09 -1.77
CA PHE A 115 13.47 -10.35 -1.15
C PHE A 115 13.45 -11.65 -0.35
N SER A 116 14.61 -12.28 -0.27
CA SER A 116 14.89 -13.37 0.66
C SER A 116 15.14 -12.84 2.07
N LEU A 117 14.95 -13.71 3.08
CA LEU A 117 15.29 -13.40 4.47
C LEU A 117 16.75 -12.96 4.63
N ASN A 118 17.67 -13.54 3.86
CA ASN A 118 19.09 -13.17 3.91
C ASN A 118 19.35 -11.75 3.37
N GLU A 119 18.69 -11.36 2.27
CA GLU A 119 18.76 -9.99 1.75
C GLU A 119 18.21 -8.99 2.78
N LEU A 120 17.08 -9.30 3.42
CA LEU A 120 16.50 -8.47 4.49
C LEU A 120 17.45 -8.35 5.69
N LYS A 121 17.96 -9.48 6.22
CA LYS A 121 18.91 -9.49 7.34
C LYS A 121 20.19 -8.71 7.02
N GLY A 122 20.70 -8.82 5.79
CA GLY A 122 21.86 -8.05 5.34
C GLY A 122 21.60 -6.54 5.37
N ALA A 123 20.45 -6.10 4.86
CA ALA A 123 20.06 -4.69 4.87
C ALA A 123 19.86 -4.14 6.29
N LEU A 124 19.20 -4.91 7.16
CA LEU A 124 19.02 -4.55 8.57
C LEU A 124 20.36 -4.47 9.31
N ASN A 125 21.23 -5.45 9.14
CA ASN A 125 22.55 -5.44 9.78
C ASN A 125 23.37 -4.23 9.34
N THR A 126 23.43 -3.95 8.04
CA THR A 126 24.13 -2.77 7.50
C THR A 126 23.60 -1.46 8.06
N SER A 127 22.29 -1.37 8.33
CA SER A 127 21.66 -0.18 8.92
C SER A 127 22.14 0.12 10.34
N ILE A 128 22.62 -0.90 11.06
CA ILE A 128 23.07 -0.80 12.45
C ILE A 128 24.60 -0.72 12.52
N THR A 129 25.30 -1.57 11.77
CA THR A 129 26.76 -1.74 11.86
C THR A 129 27.56 -0.82 10.94
N GLY A 130 26.88 0.01 10.13
CA GLY A 130 27.54 1.00 9.29
C GLY A 130 28.34 2.02 10.12
N ARG A 131 29.19 2.81 9.45
CA ARG A 131 29.97 3.89 10.10
C ARG A 131 29.08 4.84 10.93
N VAL A 132 27.85 5.05 10.48
CA VAL A 132 26.80 5.78 11.21
C VAL A 132 25.57 4.90 11.29
N ALA A 133 25.05 4.69 12.50
CA ALA A 133 23.82 3.95 12.72
C ALA A 133 22.63 4.69 12.10
N THR A 134 21.89 4.00 11.25
CA THR A 134 20.71 4.51 10.54
C THR A 134 19.58 3.47 10.61
N PRO A 135 18.98 3.27 11.80
CA PRO A 135 18.03 2.19 12.03
C PRO A 135 16.81 2.27 11.10
N VAL A 136 16.32 1.09 10.70
CA VAL A 136 15.11 0.93 9.89
C VAL A 136 13.87 0.96 10.78
N GLY A 137 12.84 1.69 10.36
CA GLY A 137 11.57 1.79 11.06
C GLY A 137 10.44 0.98 10.45
N ALA A 138 10.53 0.65 9.15
CA ALA A 138 9.53 -0.16 8.47
C ALA A 138 10.16 -1.09 7.42
N VAL A 139 9.54 -2.25 7.22
CA VAL A 139 9.82 -3.17 6.12
C VAL A 139 8.51 -3.37 5.37
N VAL A 140 8.55 -3.20 4.05
CA VAL A 140 7.38 -3.36 3.19
C VAL A 140 7.47 -4.68 2.43
N ILE A 141 6.33 -5.36 2.31
CA ILE A 141 6.14 -6.48 1.40
C ILE A 141 5.05 -6.08 0.41
N GLU A 142 5.29 -6.28 -0.88
CA GLU A 142 4.28 -6.12 -1.93
C GLU A 142 4.01 -7.49 -2.56
N THR A 143 2.74 -7.87 -2.65
CA THR A 143 2.33 -9.17 -3.19
C THR A 143 0.85 -9.11 -3.60
N PRO A 144 0.50 -9.44 -4.85
CA PRO A 144 1.38 -9.67 -6.00
C PRO A 144 2.11 -8.39 -6.44
N VAL A 145 3.20 -8.54 -7.21
CA VAL A 145 3.95 -7.40 -7.77
C VAL A 145 3.64 -7.23 -9.26
N ARG A 146 2.91 -6.15 -9.59
CA ARG A 146 2.46 -5.85 -10.97
C ARG A 146 3.63 -5.80 -11.97
N ARG A 147 4.71 -5.09 -11.62
CA ARG A 147 5.93 -4.95 -12.44
C ARG A 147 6.67 -6.27 -12.66
N CYS A 148 6.38 -7.28 -11.85
CA CYS A 148 6.90 -8.63 -11.98
C CYS A 148 5.84 -9.61 -12.54
N TYR A 149 4.91 -9.14 -13.36
CA TYR A 149 3.86 -9.94 -14.00
C TYR A 149 2.93 -10.63 -12.99
N GLY A 150 2.60 -9.95 -11.90
CA GLY A 150 1.71 -10.47 -10.87
C GLY A 150 2.30 -11.60 -10.02
N ARG A 151 3.63 -11.84 -10.10
CA ARG A 151 4.29 -12.82 -9.24
C ARG A 151 4.12 -12.46 -7.77
N VAL A 152 3.87 -13.48 -6.96
CA VAL A 152 3.63 -13.38 -5.52
C VAL A 152 4.87 -13.78 -4.73
N MET A 153 5.00 -13.22 -3.53
CA MET A 153 5.88 -13.80 -2.51
C MET A 153 5.19 -15.07 -1.96
N PRO A 154 5.89 -16.22 -1.88
CA PRO A 154 5.31 -17.41 -1.26
C PRO A 154 4.93 -17.13 0.19
N TYR A 155 3.76 -17.62 0.62
CA TYR A 155 3.28 -17.40 1.98
C TYR A 155 4.23 -17.94 3.06
N GLU A 156 4.86 -19.09 2.83
CA GLU A 156 5.86 -19.63 3.77
C GLU A 156 7.06 -18.70 3.92
N ALA A 157 7.53 -18.08 2.83
CA ALA A 157 8.62 -17.11 2.90
C ALA A 157 8.22 -15.83 3.66
N MET A 158 6.93 -15.48 3.76
CA MET A 158 6.46 -14.32 4.53
C MET A 158 6.43 -14.56 6.04
N LYS A 159 6.37 -15.82 6.47
CA LYS A 159 6.34 -16.17 7.90
C LYS A 159 7.71 -16.11 8.56
N ASP A 160 8.76 -16.28 7.77
CA ASP A 160 10.16 -16.27 8.19
C ASP A 160 10.67 -14.87 8.56
#